data_AF-A0A2G5IMZ9-F1
#
_entry.id   AF-A0A2G5IMZ9-F1
#
_cell.length_a   1.000
_cell.length_b   1.000
_cell.length_c   1.000
_cell.angle_alpha   90.00
_cell.angle_beta   90.00
_cell.angle_gamma   90.00
#
_symmetry.space_group_name_H-M   'P 1'
#
loop_
_entity.id
_entity.type
_entity.pdbx_description
1 polymer ?
#
loop_
_entity_poly.entity_id
_entity_poly.type
_entity_poly.pdbx_seq_one_letter_code
_entity_poly.pdbx_strand_id
1 'polypeptide(L)'
;MALRGEALWLPDRYGDLWTAETPVDLAALDAGTWDLRLTLRFRDGTSREATAHALAGPGLLRRRAIPELHYGVVLVRPYRTHAGALALRTAPGWRGMTTVVRRRLGRLVH
;
A
#
# COMPACT_ATOMS: atom_id res chain seq x y z
N MET A 1 10.05 -3.27 -5.24
CA MET A 1 10.56 -1.92 -4.87
C MET A 1 9.83 -1.40 -3.63
N ALA A 2 10.46 -0.68 -2.70
CA ALA A 2 9.77 -0.08 -1.55
C ALA A 2 9.29 1.34 -1.87
N LEU A 3 8.08 1.71 -1.43
CA LEU A 3 7.55 3.07 -1.58
C LEU A 3 7.76 3.88 -0.31
N ARG A 4 8.08 5.16 -0.48
CA ARG A 4 8.28 6.09 0.61
C ARG A 4 7.51 7.38 0.34
N GLY A 5 6.78 7.83 1.36
CA GLY A 5 6.18 9.16 1.40
C GLY A 5 6.66 9.88 2.65
N GLU A 6 6.67 11.19 2.60
CA GLU A 6 6.88 12.06 3.74
C GLU A 6 5.71 13.04 3.87
N ALA A 7 5.42 13.44 5.10
CA ALA A 7 4.39 14.41 5.40
C ALA A 7 4.72 15.12 6.71
N LEU A 8 4.28 16.37 6.80
CA LEU A 8 4.30 17.13 8.04
C LEU A 8 3.11 16.72 8.90
N TRP A 9 3.37 16.58 10.19
CA TRP A 9 2.36 16.25 11.18
C TRP A 9 1.66 17.53 11.63
N LEU A 10 0.34 17.57 11.48
CA LEU A 10 -0.51 18.66 11.90
C LEU A 10 -1.23 18.27 13.20
N PRO A 11 -1.16 19.09 14.25
CA PRO A 11 -1.96 18.86 15.45
C PRO A 11 -3.44 19.08 15.12
N ASP A 12 -4.31 18.38 15.84
CA ASP A 12 -5.72 18.70 15.92
C ASP A 12 -5.93 20.01 16.68
N ARG A 13 -7.19 20.44 16.81
CA ARG A 13 -7.52 21.71 17.45
C ARG A 13 -7.12 21.79 18.93
N TYR A 14 -6.90 20.64 19.56
CA TYR A 14 -6.61 20.53 20.99
C TYR A 14 -5.12 20.28 21.28
N GLY A 15 -4.36 19.85 20.26
CA GLY A 15 -2.98 19.46 20.42
C GLY A 15 -2.79 18.07 21.03
N ASP A 16 -3.84 17.25 21.05
CA ASP A 16 -3.82 15.91 21.66
C ASP A 16 -3.56 14.82 20.61
N LEU A 17 -3.90 15.10 19.35
CA LEU A 17 -3.71 14.18 18.23
C LEU A 17 -2.96 14.89 17.11
N TRP A 18 -2.01 14.19 16.50
CA TRP A 18 -1.34 14.65 15.29
C TRP A 18 -1.70 13.74 14.13
N THR A 19 -1.99 14.34 12.98
CA THR A 19 -2.31 13.61 11.75
C THR A 19 -1.39 14.05 10.63
N ALA A 20 -1.11 13.13 9.72
CA ALA A 20 -0.33 13.38 8.53
C ALA A 20 -0.88 12.51 7.40
N GLU A 21 -0.95 13.07 6.20
CA GLU A 21 -1.37 12.35 5.00
C GLU A 21 -0.29 12.49 3.94
N THR A 22 0.06 11.38 3.30
CA THR A 22 1.01 11.35 2.19
C THR A 22 0.45 10.45 1.09
N PRO A 23 0.36 10.92 -0.17
CA PRO A 23 -0.06 10.09 -1.27
C PRO A 23 1.04 9.06 -1.57
N VAL A 24 0.62 7.83 -1.87
CA VAL A 24 1.53 6.74 -2.27
C VAL A 24 0.99 6.11 -3.54
N ASP A 25 1.86 5.97 -4.55
CA ASP A 25 1.50 5.30 -5.80
C ASP A 25 1.50 3.77 -5.62
N LEU A 26 0.36 3.25 -5.15
CA LEU A 26 0.20 1.82 -4.89
C LEU A 26 0.28 0.96 -6.16
N ALA A 27 0.15 1.55 -7.36
CA ALA A 27 0.30 0.83 -8.62
C ALA A 27 1.77 0.47 -8.92
N ALA A 28 2.72 1.17 -8.31
CA ALA A 28 4.15 0.88 -8.39
C ALA A 28 4.61 -0.29 -7.50
N LEU A 29 3.72 -0.86 -6.68
CA LEU A 29 4.02 -2.05 -5.89
C LEU A 29 3.86 -3.32 -6.73
N ASP A 30 4.93 -4.14 -6.75
CA ASP A 30 4.86 -5.49 -7.30
C ASP A 30 3.81 -6.34 -6.55
N ALA A 31 3.35 -7.41 -7.19
CA ALA A 31 2.45 -8.38 -6.58
C ALA A 31 3.08 -9.01 -5.32
N GLY A 32 2.36 -9.01 -4.20
CA GLY A 32 2.89 -9.53 -2.95
C GLY A 32 2.19 -8.97 -1.71
N THR A 33 2.90 -9.06 -0.58
CA THR A 33 2.48 -8.51 0.71
C THR A 33 3.47 -7.44 1.14
N TRP A 34 2.94 -6.33 1.61
CA TRP A 34 3.70 -5.14 1.98
C TRP A 34 3.27 -4.67 3.36
N ASP A 35 4.24 -4.47 4.26
CA ASP A 35 3.97 -3.88 5.57
C ASP A 35 4.15 -2.36 5.53
N LEU A 36 3.41 -1.64 6.36
CA LEU A 36 3.64 -0.21 6.59
C LEU A 36 4.62 0.00 7.73
N ARG A 37 5.68 0.77 7.47
CA ARG A 37 6.65 1.24 8.48
C ARG A 37 6.64 2.75 8.52
N LEU A 38 6.67 3.30 9.73
CA LEU A 38 6.70 4.74 9.97
C LEU A 38 8.03 5.10 10.63
N THR A 39 8.61 6.21 10.19
CA THR A 39 9.75 6.84 10.86
C THR A 39 9.34 8.25 11.26
N LEU A 40 9.19 8.47 12.57
CA LEU A 40 8.92 9.79 13.13
C LEU A 40 10.25 10.53 13.26
N ARG A 41 10.32 11.74 12.69
CA ARG A 41 11.50 12.62 12.79
C ARG A 41 11.13 13.80 13.66
N PHE A 42 11.91 14.03 14.70
CA PHE A 42 11.67 15.10 15.66
C PHE A 42 12.56 16.30 15.35
N ARG A 43 12.15 17.46 15.85
CA ARG A 43 12.86 18.73 15.61
C ARG A 43 14.26 18.76 16.21
N ASP A 44 14.48 18.00 17.28
CA ASP A 44 15.79 17.82 17.93
C ASP A 44 16.77 16.96 17.11
N GLY A 45 16.35 16.51 15.92
CA GLY A 45 17.16 15.68 15.03
C GLY A 45 17.05 14.18 15.32
N THR A 46 16.34 13.78 16.38
CA THR A 46 16.13 12.37 16.69
C THR A 46 15.09 11.75 15.77
N SER A 47 15.09 10.41 15.69
CA SER A 47 14.07 9.67 14.96
C SER A 47 13.69 8.38 15.66
N ARG A 48 12.46 7.93 15.40
CA ARG A 48 11.94 6.68 15.94
C ARG A 48 11.17 5.92 14.88
N GLU A 49 11.51 4.65 14.72
CA GLU A 49 10.69 3.73 13.92
C GLU A 49 9.49 3.23 14.72
N ALA A 50 8.35 3.14 14.05
CA ALA A 50 7.10 2.69 14.62
C ALA A 50 6.33 1.82 13.62
N THR A 51 5.52 0.90 14.16
CA THR A 51 4.57 0.12 13.37
C THR A 51 3.21 0.79 13.45
N ALA A 52 2.63 1.12 12.29
CA ALA A 52 1.30 1.72 12.24
C ALA A 52 0.24 0.64 12.51
N HIS A 53 -0.66 0.89 13.46
CA HIS A 53 -1.82 0.04 13.67
C HIS A 53 -2.94 0.41 12.71
N ALA A 54 -3.63 -0.60 12.19
CA ALA A 54 -4.77 -0.38 11.33
C ALA A 54 -5.95 0.16 12.14
N LEU A 55 -6.39 1.38 11.81
CA LEU A 55 -7.64 1.92 12.32
C LEU A 55 -8.83 1.18 11.69
N ALA A 56 -9.78 0.78 12.53
CA ALA A 56 -11.05 0.21 12.08
C ALA A 56 -12.09 1.34 11.99
N GLY A 57 -12.83 1.38 10.88
CA GLY A 57 -13.85 2.39 10.65
C GLY A 57 -14.51 2.22 9.28
N PRO A 58 -15.67 2.86 9.04
CA PRO A 58 -16.38 2.75 7.77
C PRO A 58 -15.48 3.13 6.59
N GLY A 59 -15.34 2.26 5.60
CA GLY A 59 -14.53 2.53 4.41
C GLY A 59 -13.04 2.24 4.56
N LEU A 60 -12.53 2.09 5.77
CA LEU A 60 -11.15 1.70 6.04
C LEU A 60 -10.96 0.21 5.71
N LEU A 61 -9.78 -0.15 5.19
CA LEU A 61 -9.41 -1.51 4.81
C LEU A 61 -10.25 -2.17 3.71
N ARG A 62 -10.99 -1.39 2.92
CA ARG A 62 -11.69 -1.91 1.74
C ARG A 62 -10.71 -2.22 0.62
N ARG A 63 -10.98 -3.31 -0.09
CA ARG A 63 -10.29 -3.64 -1.34
C ARG A 63 -10.48 -2.52 -2.36
N ARG A 64 -9.44 -2.21 -3.12
CA ARG A 64 -9.42 -1.20 -4.19
C ARG A 64 -8.86 -1.81 -5.46
N ALA A 65 -9.40 -1.41 -6.61
CA ALA A 65 -8.87 -1.73 -7.92
C ALA A 65 -8.31 -0.43 -8.49
N ILE A 66 -7.01 -0.41 -8.78
CA ILE A 66 -6.30 0.78 -9.25
C ILE A 66 -5.94 0.55 -10.72
N PRO A 67 -6.38 1.43 -11.64
CA PRO A 67 -5.93 1.37 -13.03
C PRO A 67 -4.42 1.57 -13.11
N GLU A 68 -3.75 0.75 -13.91
CA GLU A 68 -2.30 0.85 -14.12
C GLU A 68 -2.01 0.67 -15.62
N LEU A 69 -1.20 1.57 -16.17
CA LEU A 69 -1.10 1.77 -17.62
C LEU A 69 -0.45 0.59 -18.36
N HIS A 70 0.47 -0.14 -17.73
CA HIS A 70 1.25 -1.19 -18.41
C HIS A 70 0.65 -2.60 -18.25
N TYR A 71 0.01 -2.88 -17.11
CA TYR A 71 -0.50 -4.19 -16.70
C TYR A 71 -2.03 -4.21 -16.47
N GLY A 72 -2.71 -3.06 -16.67
CA GLY A 72 -4.16 -2.92 -16.72
C GLY A 72 -4.77 -2.46 -15.40
N VAL A 73 -4.81 -3.35 -14.40
CA VAL A 73 -5.37 -3.05 -13.07
C VAL A 73 -4.53 -3.74 -12.01
N VAL A 74 -4.28 -3.08 -10.87
CA VAL A 74 -3.73 -3.70 -9.66
C VAL A 74 -4.83 -3.79 -8.61
N LEU A 75 -5.02 -4.99 -8.04
CA LEU A 75 -5.91 -5.19 -6.91
C LEU A 75 -5.11 -4.97 -5.62
N VAL A 76 -5.55 -4.02 -4.82
CA VAL A 76 -4.95 -3.71 -3.52
C VAL A 76 -5.94 -4.01 -2.43
N ARG A 77 -5.53 -4.82 -1.45
CA ARG A 77 -6.30 -5.09 -0.24
C ARG A 77 -5.50 -4.63 0.98
N PRO A 78 -5.86 -3.50 1.59
CA PRO A 78 -5.39 -3.18 2.93
C PRO A 78 -6.03 -4.13 3.93
N TYR A 79 -5.26 -4.58 4.91
CA TYR A 79 -5.76 -5.45 5.97
C TYR A 79 -4.98 -5.24 7.27
N ARG A 80 -5.65 -5.63 8.36
CA ARG A 80 -5.06 -5.65 9.70
C ARG A 80 -4.37 -7.00 9.89
N THR A 81 -3.09 -7.01 10.24
CA THR A 81 -2.36 -8.21 10.63
C THR A 81 -2.88 -8.75 11.97
N HIS A 82 -2.48 -9.97 12.34
CA HIS A 82 -2.85 -10.55 13.64
C HIS A 82 -2.42 -9.67 14.82
N ALA A 83 -1.23 -9.06 14.74
CA ALA A 83 -0.73 -8.11 15.76
C ALA A 83 -1.37 -6.71 15.69
N GLY A 84 -2.28 -6.48 14.74
CA GLY A 84 -2.99 -5.22 14.59
C GLY A 84 -2.31 -4.18 13.70
N ALA A 85 -1.12 -4.47 13.17
CA ALA A 85 -0.43 -3.60 12.22
C ALA A 85 -1.18 -3.51 10.88
N LEU A 86 -1.02 -2.39 10.17
CA LEU A 86 -1.53 -2.22 8.81
C LEU A 86 -0.58 -2.85 7.78
N ALA A 87 -1.13 -3.69 6.91
CA ALA A 87 -0.44 -4.28 5.76
C ALA A 87 -1.30 -4.17 4.50
N LEU A 88 -0.65 -4.29 3.34
CA LEU A 88 -1.26 -4.28 2.02
C LEU A 88 -0.96 -5.60 1.31
N ARG A 89 -1.96 -6.14 0.62
CA ARG A 89 -1.77 -7.23 -0.33
C ARG A 89 -2.08 -6.75 -1.73
N THR A 90 -1.13 -6.89 -2.63
CA THR A 90 -1.25 -6.54 -4.04
C THR A 90 -1.32 -7.81 -4.88
N ALA A 91 -2.18 -7.79 -5.90
CA ALA A 91 -2.26 -8.83 -6.89
C ALA A 91 -2.42 -8.19 -8.28
N PRO A 92 -1.86 -8.79 -9.33
CA PRO A 92 -2.13 -8.33 -10.69
C PRO A 92 -3.63 -8.52 -10.94
N GLY A 93 -4.29 -7.47 -11.43
CA GLY A 93 -5.67 -7.55 -11.85
C GLY A 93 -5.82 -8.42 -13.11
N TRP A 94 -7.07 -8.80 -13.37
CA TRP A 94 -7.55 -9.70 -14.42
C TRP A 94 -6.83 -9.67 -15.79
N ARG A 95 -6.21 -8.56 -16.22
CA ARG A 95 -5.45 -8.46 -17.48
C ARG A 95 -4.01 -9.00 -17.40
N GLY A 96 -3.44 -9.19 -16.22
CA GLY A 96 -2.17 -9.90 -16.03
C GLY A 96 -2.24 -11.39 -16.39
N MET A 97 -3.44 -11.96 -16.57
CA MET A 97 -3.60 -13.30 -17.15
C MET A 97 -3.27 -13.33 -18.65
N THR A 98 -3.32 -12.21 -19.38
CA THR A 98 -3.09 -12.23 -20.83
C THR A 98 -1.64 -12.55 -21.20
N THR A 99 -0.66 -12.18 -20.37
CA THR A 99 0.75 -12.55 -20.57
C THR A 99 0.99 -14.04 -20.27
N VAL A 100 0.35 -14.56 -19.22
CA VAL A 100 0.38 -16.00 -18.88
C VAL A 100 -0.35 -16.83 -19.95
N VAL A 101 -1.49 -16.36 -20.44
CA VAL A 101 -2.27 -16.98 -21.52
C VAL A 101 -1.52 -16.89 -22.86
N ARG A 102 -0.90 -15.75 -23.22
CA ARG A 102 -0.04 -15.65 -24.40
C ARG A 102 1.15 -16.61 -24.33
N ARG A 103 1.79 -16.74 -23.16
CA ARG A 103 2.94 -17.65 -22.98
C ARG A 103 2.51 -19.12 -22.97
N ARG A 104 1.27 -19.43 -22.62
CA ARG A 104 0.69 -20.77 -22.70
C ARG A 104 0.21 -21.10 -24.12
N LEU A 105 -0.36 -20.13 -24.84
CA LEU A 105 -0.76 -20.27 -26.24
C LEU A 105 0.45 -20.34 -27.19
N GLY A 106 1.53 -19.60 -26.91
CA GLY A 106 2.77 -19.73 -27.67
C GLY A 106 3.43 -21.11 -27.60
N ARG A 107 3.02 -21.97 -26.64
CA ARG A 107 3.44 -23.38 -26.56
C ARG A 107 2.48 -24.36 -27.24
N LEU A 108 1.32 -23.89 -27.71
CA LEU A 108 0.33 -24.68 -28.46
C LEU A 108 0.39 -24.41 -29.97
N VAL A 109 1.16 -23.41 -30.40
CA VAL A 109 1.38 -23.03 -31.80
C VAL A 109 2.84 -23.31 -32.22
N HIS A 110 3.51 -24.19 -31.48
CA HIS A 110 4.73 -24.91 -31.86
C HIS A 110 4.44 -26.40 -31.74
#